data_AF-A0AAJ2B720-F1
#
_entry.id   AF-A0AAJ2B720-F1
#
_cell.length_a   1.000
_cell.length_b   1.000
_cell.length_c   1.000
_cell.angle_alpha   90.00
_cell.angle_beta   90.00
_cell.angle_gamma   90.00
#
_symmetry.space_group_name_H-M   'P 1'
#
loop_
_entity.id
_entity.type
_entity.pdbx_description
1 polymer ?
#
loop_
_entity_poly.entity_id
_entity_poly.type
_entity_poly.pdbx_seq_one_letter_code
_entity_poly.pdbx_strand_id
1 'polypeptide(L)'
;MFGEGVIRFDEIDTQLSHSLRRELTIKDNDPLSARYVLTQTYEMGREGWRIKIESRTEMRSDENTFYLIGELSAFENGALVKTREWDERFDRDLI
;
A
#
# COMPACT_ATOMS: atom_id res chain seq x y z
N MET A 1 13.69 -1.16 2.07
CA MET A 1 13.99 -0.86 0.65
C MET A 1 13.41 0.51 0.39
N PHE A 2 14.26 1.52 0.17
CA PHE A 2 13.81 2.87 -0.19
C PHE A 2 13.60 2.91 -1.72
N GLY A 3 12.63 3.70 -2.19
CA GLY A 3 11.91 3.56 -3.47
C GLY A 3 12.75 3.25 -4.73
N GLU A 4 12.11 2.56 -5.67
CA GLU A 4 12.72 1.93 -6.86
C GLU A 4 13.15 2.91 -7.96
N GLY A 5 13.42 4.18 -7.60
CA GLY A 5 13.74 5.24 -8.56
C GLY A 5 12.55 5.62 -9.44
N VAL A 6 12.85 6.35 -10.52
CA VAL A 6 11.85 6.75 -11.52
C VAL A 6 12.12 5.95 -12.80
N ILE A 7 11.12 5.20 -13.25
CA ILE A 7 11.11 4.53 -14.54
C ILE A 7 10.52 5.51 -15.57
N ARG A 8 11.16 5.64 -16.73
CA ARG A 8 10.69 6.48 -17.84
C ARG A 8 10.41 5.61 -19.07
N PHE A 9 9.23 5.81 -19.64
CA PHE A 9 8.81 5.25 -20.93
C PHE A 9 8.85 6.37 -21.98
N ASP A 10 9.93 6.43 -22.77
CA ASP A 10 10.17 7.54 -23.69
C ASP A 10 9.14 7.61 -24.84
N GLU A 11 8.68 6.47 -25.36
CA GLU A 11 7.74 6.40 -26.48
C GLU A 11 6.39 7.09 -26.20
N ILE A 12 6.02 7.21 -24.93
CA ILE A 12 4.74 7.78 -24.47
C ILE A 12 4.92 8.90 -23.44
N ASP A 13 6.16 9.38 -23.29
CA ASP A 13 6.60 10.39 -22.31
C ASP A 13 6.07 10.18 -20.89
N THR A 14 5.93 8.93 -20.46
CA THR A 14 5.31 8.59 -19.17
C THR A 14 6.38 8.21 -18.16
N GLN A 15 6.31 8.79 -16.97
CA GLN A 15 7.14 8.43 -15.84
C GLN A 15 6.33 7.66 -14.80
N LEU A 16 6.98 6.75 -14.10
CA LEU A 16 6.42 6.01 -12.99
C LEU A 16 7.45 5.96 -11.86
N SER A 17 7.00 6.18 -10.63
CA SER A 17 7.78 5.91 -9.43
C SER A 17 6.95 5.15 -8.41
N HIS A 18 7.62 4.30 -7.65
CA HIS A 18 7.04 3.57 -6.54
C HIS A 18 7.96 3.65 -5.34
N SER A 19 7.45 4.23 -4.27
CA SER A 19 8.09 4.22 -2.96
C SER A 19 7.27 3.37 -2.03
N LEU A 20 7.93 2.50 -1.28
CA LEU A 20 7.26 1.65 -0.29
C LEU A 20 8.13 1.50 0.96
N ARG A 21 7.47 1.36 2.10
CA ARG A 21 8.05 0.99 3.38
C ARG A 21 7.28 -0.19 3.92
N ARG A 22 8.02 -1.24 4.29
CA ARG A 22 7.50 -2.47 4.90
C ARG A 22 7.99 -2.53 6.33
N GLU A 23 7.08 -2.71 7.27
CA GLU A 23 7.38 -2.93 8.68
C GLU A 23 6.81 -4.29 9.06
N LEU A 24 7.70 -5.22 9.38
CA LEU A 24 7.35 -6.58 9.81
C LEU A 24 7.79 -6.72 11.26
N THR A 25 6.84 -7.02 12.15
CA THR A 25 7.12 -7.22 13.57
C THR A 25 6.47 -8.49 14.06
N ILE A 26 7.16 -9.22 14.92
CA ILE A 26 6.65 -10.40 15.62
C ILE A 26 7.40 -10.51 16.95
N LYS A 27 6.74 -11.04 17.98
CA LYS A 27 7.36 -11.38 19.27
C LYS A 27 7.74 -12.85 19.28
N ASP A 28 8.93 -13.14 19.81
CA ASP A 28 9.50 -14.50 19.84
C ASP A 28 8.59 -15.54 20.51
N ASN A 29 7.80 -15.13 21.50
CA ASN A 29 6.96 -16.02 22.31
C ASN A 29 5.46 -15.92 21.98
N ASP A 30 5.08 -15.17 20.94
CA ASP A 30 3.69 -14.99 20.56
C ASP A 30 3.57 -14.89 19.03
N PRO A 31 3.33 -16.01 18.33
CA PRO A 31 3.20 -16.00 16.87
C PRO A 31 1.97 -15.22 16.38
N LEU A 32 0.96 -15.00 17.23
CA LEU A 32 -0.23 -14.19 16.91
C LEU A 32 0.06 -12.68 16.99
N SER A 33 1.22 -12.28 17.50
CA SER A 33 1.67 -10.89 17.47
C SER A 33 2.20 -10.43 16.10
N ALA A 34 2.24 -11.32 15.10
CA ALA A 34 2.72 -10.99 13.77
C ALA A 34 1.90 -9.85 13.16
N ARG A 35 2.60 -8.79 12.76
CA ARG A 35 2.02 -7.58 12.17
C ARG A 35 2.85 -7.14 10.99
N TYR A 36 2.17 -6.78 9.92
CA TYR A 36 2.76 -6.18 8.74
C TYR A 36 2.08 -4.85 8.44
N VAL A 37 2.89 -3.81 8.25
CA VAL A 37 2.42 -2.51 7.76
C VAL A 37 3.13 -2.20 6.45
N LEU A 38 2.34 -1.91 5.41
CA LEU A 38 2.80 -1.40 4.13
C LEU A 38 2.33 0.03 3.96
N THR A 39 3.29 0.95 3.87
CA THR A 39 3.02 2.33 3.43
C THR A 39 3.63 2.50 2.05
N GLN A 40 2.88 3.00 1.08
CA GLN A 40 3.38 3.17 -0.28
C GLN A 40 2.80 4.39 -0.98
N THR A 41 3.60 4.93 -1.89
CA THR A 41 3.25 6.00 -2.79
C THR A 41 3.58 5.56 -4.21
N TYR A 42 2.58 5.56 -5.08
CA TYR A 42 2.73 5.41 -6.52
C TYR A 42 2.51 6.77 -7.17
N GLU A 43 3.42 7.17 -8.06
CA GLU A 43 3.23 8.33 -8.91
C GLU A 43 3.41 7.92 -10.36
N MET A 44 2.50 8.33 -11.22
CA MET A 44 2.62 8.08 -12.66
C MET A 44 2.07 9.24 -13.47
N GLY A 45 2.62 9.42 -14.66
CA GLY A 45 2.03 10.31 -15.65
C GLY A 45 3.06 11.04 -16.50
N ARG A 46 2.56 12.05 -17.21
CA ARG A 46 3.29 12.85 -18.19
C ARG A 46 2.89 14.31 -18.09
N GLU A 47 3.33 15.15 -19.01
CA GLU A 47 2.86 16.54 -19.07
C GLU A 47 1.32 16.61 -19.18
N GLY A 48 0.70 17.48 -18.38
CA GLY A 48 -0.76 17.68 -18.33
C GLY A 48 -1.57 16.60 -17.60
N TRP A 49 -0.97 15.47 -17.21
CA TRP A 49 -1.65 14.39 -16.51
C TRP A 49 -0.72 13.67 -15.52
N ARG A 50 -1.02 13.80 -14.22
CA ARG A 50 -0.28 13.17 -13.12
C ARG A 50 -1.23 12.50 -12.15
N ILE A 51 -1.01 11.23 -11.86
CA ILE A 51 -1.70 10.46 -10.84
C ILE A 51 -0.75 10.20 -9.68
N LYS A 52 -1.22 10.44 -8.46
CA LYS A 52 -0.54 10.03 -7.23
C LYS A 52 -1.50 9.18 -6.42
N ILE A 53 -1.03 8.04 -5.92
CA ILE A 53 -1.77 7.15 -5.03
C ILE A 53 -0.94 6.97 -3.78
N GLU A 54 -1.50 7.34 -2.65
CA GLU A 54 -0.94 7.07 -1.33
C GLU A 54 -1.81 6.02 -0.64
N SER A 55 -1.17 5.01 -0.03
CA SER A 55 -1.90 4.04 0.77
C SER A 55 -1.10 3.57 1.97
N ARG A 56 -1.83 3.24 3.03
CA ARG A 56 -1.32 2.55 4.20
C ARG A 56 -2.22 1.35 4.47
N THR A 57 -1.61 0.17 4.57
CA THR A 57 -2.32 -1.08 4.83
C THR A 57 -1.65 -1.82 5.96
N GLU A 58 -2.46 -2.34 6.87
CA GLU A 58 -2.05 -3.11 8.03
C GLU A 58 -2.68 -4.49 7.97
N MET A 59 -1.83 -5.51 8.15
CA MET A 59 -2.23 -6.90 8.24
C MET A 59 -1.79 -7.47 9.59
N ARG A 60 -2.72 -8.15 10.26
CA ARG A 60 -2.46 -8.93 11.48
C ARG A 60 -3.39 -10.13 11.51
N SER A 61 -3.11 -11.09 12.38
CA SER A 61 -3.98 -12.24 12.60
C SER A 61 -4.08 -12.57 14.07
N ASP A 62 -5.22 -13.09 14.50
CA ASP A 62 -5.32 -13.85 15.75
C ASP A 62 -5.54 -15.34 15.47
N GLU A 63 -5.96 -16.09 16.48
CA GLU A 63 -6.21 -17.53 16.40
C GLU A 63 -7.27 -17.87 15.34
N ASN A 64 -8.24 -16.99 15.12
CA ASN A 64 -9.45 -17.29 14.34
C ASN A 64 -9.63 -16.37 13.14
N THR A 65 -8.94 -15.23 13.07
CA THR A 65 -9.25 -14.18 12.09
C THR A 65 -8.01 -13.52 11.52
N PHE A 66 -8.00 -13.31 10.21
CA PHE A 66 -7.10 -12.38 9.52
C PHE A 66 -7.77 -11.01 9.41
N TYR A 67 -7.01 -9.96 9.74
CA TYR A 67 -7.47 -8.57 9.68
C TYR A 67 -6.69 -7.83 8.60
N LEU A 68 -7.42 -7.13 7.72
CA LEU A 68 -6.87 -6.27 6.69
C LEU A 68 -7.51 -4.89 6.83
N ILE A 69 -6.73 -3.94 7.35
CA ILE A 69 -7.18 -2.56 7.55
C ILE A 69 -6.36 -1.67 6.63
N GLY A 70 -6.99 -0.70 5.98
CA GLY A 70 -6.23 0.23 5.17
C GLY A 70 -7.00 1.45 4.72
N GLU A 71 -6.21 2.39 4.25
CA GLU A 71 -6.64 3.65 3.67
C GLU A 71 -5.89 3.89 2.37
N LEU A 72 -6.57 4.55 1.43
CA LEU A 72 -6.02 4.97 0.15
C LEU A 72 -6.56 6.34 -0.23
N SER A 73 -5.66 7.20 -0.71
CA SER A 73 -5.99 8.47 -1.35
C SER A 73 -5.39 8.53 -2.75
N ALA A 74 -6.22 8.83 -3.74
CA ALA A 74 -5.81 9.03 -5.12
C ALA A 74 -6.02 10.47 -5.55
N PHE A 75 -5.00 11.03 -6.18
CA PHE A 75 -4.94 12.41 -6.63
C PHE A 75 -4.73 12.45 -8.14
N GLU A 76 -5.44 13.35 -8.83
CA GLU A 76 -5.20 13.69 -10.23
C GLU A 76 -4.75 15.15 -10.30
N ASN A 77 -3.57 15.40 -10.87
CA ASN A 77 -2.96 16.72 -10.98
C ASN A 77 -2.92 17.47 -9.63
N GLY A 78 -2.73 16.74 -8.53
CA GLY A 78 -2.70 17.26 -7.16
C GLY A 78 -4.08 17.41 -6.49
N ALA A 79 -5.18 17.28 -7.23
CA ALA A 79 -6.53 17.30 -6.68
C ALA A 79 -6.93 15.90 -6.18
N LEU A 80 -7.43 15.79 -4.95
CA LEU A 80 -7.96 14.54 -4.43
C LEU A 80 -9.22 14.13 -5.19
N VAL A 81 -9.18 12.99 -5.89
CA VAL A 81 -10.31 12.50 -6.70
C VAL A 81 -10.98 11.27 -6.08
N LYS A 82 -10.28 10.54 -5.21
CA LYS A 82 -10.85 9.37 -4.55
C LYS A 82 -10.18 9.09 -3.21
N THR A 83 -11.00 8.70 -2.25
CA THR A 83 -10.54 8.02 -1.04
C THR A 83 -11.21 6.65 -0.94
N ARG A 84 -10.55 5.73 -0.23
CA ARG A 84 -11.12 4.45 0.18
C ARG A 84 -10.55 4.05 1.52
N GLU A 85 -11.41 3.58 2.41
CA GLU A 85 -11.04 2.94 3.66
C GLU A 85 -11.64 1.53 3.69
N TRP A 86 -10.97 0.61 4.38
CA TRP A 86 -11.47 -0.74 4.59
C TRP A 86 -10.98 -1.29 5.94
N ASP A 87 -11.83 -2.12 6.54
CA ASP A 87 -11.56 -2.91 7.74
C ASP A 87 -12.21 -4.28 7.53
N GLU A 88 -11.47 -5.16 6.87
CA GLU A 88 -11.93 -6.48 6.47
C GLU A 88 -11.43 -7.54 7.45
N ARG A 89 -12.31 -8.51 7.72
CA ARG A 89 -12.07 -9.64 8.62
C ARG A 89 -12.36 -10.92 7.85
N PHE A 90 -11.43 -11.85 7.90
CA PHE A 90 -11.54 -13.14 7.21
C PHE A 90 -11.31 -14.25 8.23
N ASP A 91 -12.23 -15.21 8.30
CA ASP A 91 -12.08 -16.38 9.17
C ASP A 91 -10.88 -17.22 8.74
N ARG A 92 -10.16 -17.76 9.72
CA ARG A 92 -9.02 -18.63 9.50
C ARG A 92 -9.52 -20.07 9.34
N ASP A 93 -9.71 -20.47 8.09
CA ASP A 93 -10.04 -21.85 7.73
C ASP A 93 -8.74 -22.66 7.54
N LEU A 94 -8.52 -23.64 8.40
CA LEU A 94 -7.38 -24.56 8.32
C LEU A 94 -7.78 -25.76 7.47
N ILE A 95 -7.46 -25.72 6.17
CA ILE A 95 -7.59 -26.88 5.27
C ILE A 95 -6.51 -27.92 5.59
#